data_AF-A0A2T7UC73-F1
#
_entry.id   AF-A0A2T7UC73-F1
#
_cell.length_a   1.000
_cell.length_b   1.000
_cell.length_c   1.000
_cell.angle_alpha   90.00
_cell.angle_beta   90.00
_cell.angle_gamma   90.00
#
_symmetry.space_group_name_H-M   'P 1'
#
loop_
_entity.id
_entity.type
_entity.pdbx_description
1 polymer ?
#
loop_
_entity_poly.entity_id
_entity_poly.type
_entity_poly.pdbx_seq_one_letter_code
_entity_poly.pdbx_strand_id
1 'polypeptide(L)'
;MSRSTFDCPYCCSNIPLQASVCSQCTRDLVLFKPLALRLQDLADEVAQLKTQVQQQSELWGQMPVQEIGAAAMSYAHEHEQPPQSEPAHLAKASSWMALSLSVELTTAAIGLSHWVLLFVYDVRPLFLRLLTILLPVLTGFICARQSRLGGLWQALAAGAAGVASVWLMLAITAYMDGVPLWPDNPRDWRETLEYTASITLAFFTGFLIHSLLSRWAREQRQKISLKVLLSRDANGKYKIAEVTHQVQSLVAAVAPLVSAGTALYSGLKIFLSN
;
A
#
# COMPACT_ATOMS: atom_id res chain seq x y z
N MET A 1 -48.25 30.08 -13.31
CA MET A 1 -49.04 31.30 -13.13
C MET A 1 -49.05 32.07 -14.45
N SER A 2 -50.22 32.37 -15.01
CA SER A 2 -50.32 33.19 -16.22
C SER A 2 -49.93 34.63 -15.87
N ARG A 3 -48.73 35.06 -16.28
CA ARG A 3 -48.26 36.43 -16.07
C ARG A 3 -49.24 37.40 -16.75
N SER A 4 -49.37 38.61 -16.20
CA SER A 4 -50.24 39.68 -16.73
C SER A 4 -49.46 40.87 -17.29
N THR A 5 -48.16 41.01 -16.93
CA THR A 5 -47.31 42.13 -17.31
C THR A 5 -45.88 41.69 -17.65
N PHE A 6 -45.14 42.54 -18.37
CA PHE A 6 -43.71 42.37 -18.70
C PHE A 6 -43.01 43.75 -18.75
N ASP A 7 -41.70 43.79 -18.52
CA ASP A 7 -40.94 45.04 -18.54
C ASP A 7 -40.52 45.46 -19.96
N CYS A 8 -40.62 46.77 -20.21
CA CYS A 8 -40.23 47.39 -21.48
C CYS A 8 -38.70 47.36 -21.68
N PRO A 9 -38.18 46.89 -22.83
CA PRO A 9 -36.74 46.87 -23.10
C PRO A 9 -36.11 48.26 -23.28
N TYR A 10 -36.91 49.32 -23.48
CA TYR A 10 -36.41 50.67 -23.74
C TYR A 10 -36.41 51.58 -22.52
N CYS A 11 -37.41 51.45 -21.65
CA CYS A 11 -37.61 52.37 -20.52
C CYS A 11 -37.85 51.64 -19.19
N CYS A 12 -37.78 50.31 -19.16
CA CYS A 12 -37.96 49.47 -17.97
C CYS A 12 -39.30 49.68 -17.23
N SER A 13 -40.31 50.27 -17.88
CA SER A 13 -41.65 50.40 -17.33
C SER A 13 -42.42 49.07 -17.44
N ASN A 14 -43.31 48.81 -16.48
CA ASN A 14 -44.13 47.60 -16.44
C ASN A 14 -45.36 47.75 -17.36
N ILE A 15 -45.54 46.84 -18.32
CA ILE A 15 -46.55 46.94 -19.39
C ILE A 15 -47.45 45.70 -19.39
N PRO A 16 -48.77 45.82 -19.61
CA PRO A 16 -49.64 44.67 -19.76
C PRO A 16 -49.32 43.85 -21.01
N LEU A 17 -49.46 42.53 -20.91
CA LEU A 17 -49.13 41.62 -22.02
C LEU A 17 -49.97 41.84 -23.28
N GLN A 18 -51.13 42.48 -23.18
CA GLN A 18 -51.98 42.77 -24.34
C GLN A 18 -51.54 44.03 -25.11
N ALA A 19 -50.63 44.85 -24.56
CA ALA A 19 -50.18 46.07 -25.22
C ALA A 19 -49.16 45.79 -26.35
N SER A 20 -49.36 46.45 -27.48
CA SER A 20 -48.42 46.48 -28.61
C SER A 20 -47.47 47.67 -28.55
N VAL A 21 -47.82 48.73 -27.80
CA VAL A 21 -47.05 49.97 -27.69
C VAL A 21 -46.88 50.33 -26.21
N CYS A 22 -45.70 50.83 -25.84
CA CYS A 22 -45.45 51.32 -24.49
C CYS A 22 -46.17 52.65 -24.25
N SER A 23 -46.88 52.78 -23.13
CA SER A 23 -47.54 54.03 -22.73
C SER A 23 -46.56 55.15 -22.33
N GLN A 24 -45.33 54.80 -21.94
CA GLN A 24 -44.31 55.74 -21.46
C GLN A 24 -43.35 56.20 -22.56
N CYS A 25 -42.80 55.26 -23.35
CA CYS A 25 -41.82 55.58 -24.39
C CYS A 25 -42.39 55.56 -25.82
N THR A 26 -43.71 55.31 -25.97
CA THR A 26 -44.47 55.30 -27.23
C THR A 26 -43.90 54.40 -28.34
N ARG A 27 -42.96 53.52 -28.02
CA ARG A 27 -42.26 52.64 -28.96
C ARG A 27 -43.02 51.34 -29.17
N ASP A 28 -42.96 50.83 -30.39
CA ASP A 28 -43.55 49.54 -30.78
C ASP A 28 -42.77 48.38 -30.13
N LEU A 29 -43.50 47.44 -29.53
CA LEU A 29 -42.98 46.30 -28.78
C LEU A 29 -43.25 44.97 -29.50
N VAL A 30 -43.97 44.97 -30.63
CA VAL A 30 -44.42 43.75 -31.32
C VAL A 30 -43.25 42.81 -31.64
N LEU A 31 -42.12 43.36 -32.10
CA LEU A 31 -40.93 42.58 -32.47
C LEU A 31 -40.18 42.01 -31.24
N PHE A 32 -40.08 42.79 -30.16
CA PHE A 32 -39.21 42.48 -29.01
C PHE A 32 -39.93 41.76 -27.88
N LYS A 33 -41.27 41.74 -27.89
CA LYS A 33 -42.10 41.03 -26.92
C LYS A 33 -41.73 39.55 -26.73
N PRO A 34 -41.57 38.71 -27.78
CA PRO A 34 -41.21 37.30 -27.56
C PRO A 34 -39.84 37.13 -26.91
N LEU A 35 -38.88 38.02 -27.20
CA LEU A 35 -37.53 37.97 -26.64
C LEU A 35 -37.49 38.47 -25.19
N ALA A 36 -38.22 39.54 -24.87
CA ALA A 36 -38.36 40.04 -23.51
C ALA A 36 -39.00 39.00 -22.58
N LEU A 37 -40.01 38.28 -23.07
CA LEU A 37 -40.64 37.18 -22.32
C LEU A 37 -39.66 36.03 -22.07
N ARG A 38 -38.83 35.65 -23.05
CA ARG A 38 -37.80 34.62 -22.87
C ARG A 38 -36.73 35.03 -21.87
N LEU A 39 -36.26 36.27 -21.92
CA LEU A 39 -35.27 36.77 -20.96
C LEU A 39 -35.78 36.75 -19.53
N GLN A 40 -37.05 37.11 -19.32
CA GLN A 40 -37.68 37.04 -18.00
C GLN A 40 -37.88 35.60 -17.54
N ASP A 41 -38.23 34.69 -18.44
CA ASP A 41 -38.35 33.26 -18.13
C ASP A 41 -37.00 32.66 -17.68
N LEU A 42 -35.92 32.96 -18.42
CA LEU A 42 -34.58 32.53 -18.04
C LEU A 42 -34.12 33.17 -16.72
N ALA A 43 -34.48 34.43 -16.47
CA ALA A 43 -34.15 35.09 -15.21
C ALA A 43 -34.86 34.42 -14.02
N ASP A 44 -36.11 34.03 -14.19
CA ASP A 44 -36.88 33.32 -13.17
C ASP A 44 -36.32 31.90 -12.92
N GLU A 45 -35.94 31.18 -13.98
CA GLU A 45 -35.26 29.88 -13.86
C GLU A 45 -33.94 30.02 -13.07
N VAL A 46 -33.11 31.00 -13.40
CA VAL A 46 -31.84 31.24 -12.69
C VAL A 46 -32.08 31.59 -11.22
N ALA A 47 -33.10 32.39 -10.93
CA ALA A 47 -33.47 32.72 -9.56
C ALA A 47 -33.88 31.45 -8.78
N GLN A 48 -34.71 30.60 -9.38
CA GLN A 48 -35.15 29.34 -8.79
C GLN A 48 -33.99 28.35 -8.57
N LEU A 49 -33.11 28.17 -9.55
CA LEU A 49 -31.92 27.32 -9.41
C LEU A 49 -31.00 27.84 -8.31
N LYS A 50 -30.80 29.17 -8.21
CA LYS A 50 -29.98 29.77 -7.17
C LYS A 50 -30.57 29.48 -5.78
N THR A 51 -31.89 29.55 -5.62
CA THR A 51 -32.55 29.19 -4.35
C THR A 51 -32.36 27.72 -4.02
N GLN A 52 -32.48 26.80 -4.99
CA GLN A 52 -32.25 25.37 -4.78
C GLN A 52 -30.80 25.05 -4.38
N VAL A 53 -29.82 25.66 -5.06
CA VAL A 53 -28.40 25.49 -4.73
C VAL A 53 -28.10 26.02 -3.34
N GLN A 54 -28.67 27.16 -2.96
CA GLN A 54 -28.45 27.75 -1.65
C GLN A 54 -29.08 26.89 -0.54
N GLN A 55 -30.30 26.42 -0.74
CA GLN A 55 -30.96 25.48 0.17
C GLN A 55 -30.18 24.16 0.30
N GLN A 56 -29.67 23.62 -0.80
CA GLN A 56 -28.82 22.43 -0.78
C GLN A 56 -27.50 22.69 -0.03
N SER A 57 -26.89 23.86 -0.22
CA SER A 57 -25.65 24.23 0.49
C SER A 57 -25.87 24.36 2.00
N GLU A 58 -27.01 24.89 2.43
CA GLU A 58 -27.36 25.02 3.85
C GLU A 58 -27.66 23.66 4.48
N LEU A 59 -28.38 22.78 3.78
CA LEU A 59 -28.61 21.39 4.19
C LEU A 59 -27.30 20.62 4.36
N TRP A 60 -26.34 20.82 3.45
CA TRP A 60 -25.04 20.15 3.49
C TRP A 60 -24.11 20.79 4.54
N GLY A 61 -24.22 22.10 4.78
CA GLY A 61 -23.48 22.81 5.82
C GLY A 61 -23.93 22.45 7.25
N GLN A 62 -25.16 21.98 7.40
CA GLN A 62 -25.70 21.49 8.68
C GLN A 62 -25.37 20.03 8.97
N MET A 63 -24.81 19.26 8.01
CA MET A 63 -24.22 17.97 8.35
C MET A 63 -23.04 18.18 9.30
N PRO A 64 -23.08 17.67 10.53
CA PRO A 64 -22.07 17.97 11.52
C PRO A 64 -20.74 17.39 11.06
N VAL A 65 -19.82 18.27 10.68
CA VAL A 65 -18.39 17.97 10.51
C VAL A 65 -17.83 17.26 11.75
N GLN A 66 -18.50 17.41 12.90
CA GLN A 66 -18.21 16.75 14.15
C GLN A 66 -18.50 15.24 14.15
N GLU A 67 -19.52 14.74 13.44
CA GLU A 67 -19.76 13.29 13.32
C GLU A 67 -18.74 12.63 12.39
N ILE A 68 -18.36 13.31 11.30
CA ILE A 68 -17.31 12.82 10.40
C ILE A 68 -15.95 12.90 11.08
N GLY A 69 -15.69 13.96 11.85
CA GLY A 69 -14.47 14.11 12.65
C GLY A 69 -14.38 13.11 13.79
N ALA A 70 -15.48 12.86 14.52
CA ALA A 70 -15.56 11.85 15.56
C ALA A 70 -15.43 10.44 14.98
N ALA A 71 -16.07 10.17 13.83
CA ALA A 71 -15.89 8.91 13.11
C ALA A 71 -14.42 8.75 12.67
N ALA A 72 -13.82 9.75 12.03
CA ALA A 72 -12.41 9.72 11.62
C ALA A 72 -11.45 9.56 12.81
N MET A 73 -11.72 10.22 13.94
CA MET A 73 -10.96 10.04 15.18
C MET A 73 -11.15 8.66 15.78
N SER A 74 -12.35 8.08 15.73
CA SER A 74 -12.61 6.71 16.18
C SER A 74 -11.94 5.68 15.28
N TYR A 75 -11.97 5.85 13.95
CA TYR A 75 -11.25 5.01 13.00
C TYR A 75 -9.73 5.13 13.19
N ALA A 76 -9.20 6.33 13.45
CA ALA A 76 -7.79 6.52 13.78
C ALA A 76 -7.42 5.86 15.11
N HIS A 77 -8.26 6.01 16.15
CA HIS A 77 -8.04 5.41 17.47
C HIS A 77 -8.10 3.88 17.41
N GLU A 78 -9.00 3.30 16.61
CA GLU A 78 -9.17 1.85 16.44
C GLU A 78 -8.07 1.24 15.55
N HIS A 79 -7.48 2.00 14.63
CA HIS A 79 -6.32 1.56 13.84
C HIS A 79 -4.95 1.84 14.50
N GLU A 80 -4.88 2.78 15.44
CA GLU A 80 -3.65 3.12 16.16
C GLU A 80 -3.53 2.37 17.50
N GLN A 81 -4.64 1.88 18.06
CA GLN A 81 -4.58 0.86 19.10
C GLN A 81 -4.05 -0.46 18.51
N PRO A 82 -2.91 -0.98 19.00
CA PRO A 82 -2.57 -2.37 18.76
C PRO A 82 -3.74 -3.22 19.31
N PRO A 83 -4.10 -4.33 18.63
CA PRO A 83 -5.29 -5.11 18.97
C PRO A 83 -5.27 -5.46 20.46
N GLN A 84 -6.17 -4.84 21.23
CA GLN A 84 -6.34 -5.15 22.65
C GLN A 84 -7.34 -6.28 22.77
N SER A 85 -6.83 -7.50 22.94
CA SER A 85 -7.39 -8.53 23.84
C SER A 85 -6.67 -9.87 23.68
N GLU A 86 -5.34 -9.86 23.82
CA GLU A 86 -4.64 -11.02 24.39
C GLU A 86 -3.84 -10.52 25.58
N PRO A 87 -3.89 -11.20 26.74
CA PRO A 87 -3.08 -10.80 27.88
C PRO A 87 -1.61 -10.83 27.45
N ALA A 88 -0.85 -9.78 27.79
CA ALA A 88 0.48 -9.52 27.24
C ALA A 88 1.48 -10.69 27.37
N HIS A 89 1.26 -11.62 28.29
CA HIS A 89 2.04 -12.84 28.42
C HIS A 89 1.75 -13.89 27.33
N LEU A 90 0.49 -14.03 26.88
CA LEU A 90 0.12 -14.94 25.78
C LEU A 90 0.57 -14.40 24.43
N ALA A 91 0.41 -13.09 24.18
CA ALA A 91 0.88 -12.45 22.95
C ALA A 91 2.42 -12.51 22.83
N LYS A 92 3.13 -12.34 23.97
CA LYS A 92 4.58 -12.52 24.02
C LYS A 92 4.95 -13.99 23.81
N ALA A 93 4.32 -14.95 24.50
CA ALA A 93 4.58 -16.37 24.29
C ALA A 93 4.36 -16.80 22.83
N SER A 94 3.26 -16.36 22.20
CA SER A 94 2.96 -16.61 20.79
C SER A 94 4.04 -16.06 19.85
N SER A 95 4.55 -14.84 20.11
CA SER A 95 5.64 -14.27 19.31
C SER A 95 6.97 -15.01 19.44
N TRP A 96 7.28 -15.52 20.63
CA TRP A 96 8.49 -16.32 20.85
C TRP A 96 8.35 -17.72 20.22
N MET A 97 7.17 -18.33 20.30
CA MET A 97 6.86 -19.58 19.61
C MET A 97 6.98 -19.42 18.09
N ALA A 98 6.45 -18.34 17.52
CA ALA A 98 6.57 -18.06 16.09
C ALA A 98 8.04 -17.90 15.66
N LEU A 99 8.85 -17.23 16.47
CA LEU A 99 10.29 -17.07 16.22
C LEU A 99 11.01 -18.41 16.28
N SER A 100 10.84 -19.17 17.37
CA SER A 100 11.44 -20.50 17.54
C SER A 100 11.03 -21.45 16.41
N LEU A 101 9.73 -21.50 16.08
CA LEU A 101 9.20 -22.30 14.99
C LEU A 101 9.80 -21.90 13.64
N SER A 102 10.02 -20.60 13.40
CA SER A 102 10.64 -20.14 12.15
C SER A 102 12.11 -20.56 12.02
N VAL A 103 12.87 -20.54 13.13
CA VAL A 103 14.25 -21.01 13.17
C VAL A 103 14.28 -22.50 12.89
N GLU A 104 13.48 -23.27 13.63
CA GLU A 104 13.42 -24.72 13.51
C GLU A 104 12.96 -25.17 12.12
N LEU A 105 11.95 -24.51 11.55
CA LEU A 105 11.49 -24.74 10.19
C LEU A 105 12.59 -24.44 9.16
N THR A 106 13.35 -23.36 9.35
CA THR A 106 14.45 -23.00 8.43
C THR A 106 15.56 -24.04 8.48
N THR A 107 16.00 -24.40 9.68
CA THR A 107 17.03 -25.41 9.91
C THR A 107 16.61 -26.77 9.35
N ALA A 108 15.39 -27.21 9.61
CA ALA A 108 14.85 -28.45 9.07
C ALA A 108 14.75 -28.43 7.53
N ALA A 109 14.24 -27.34 6.94
CA ALA A 109 14.11 -27.21 5.49
C ALA A 109 15.47 -27.21 4.78
N ILE A 110 16.46 -26.51 5.35
CA ILE A 110 17.83 -26.46 4.83
C ILE A 110 18.50 -27.83 4.95
N GLY A 111 18.40 -28.48 6.12
CA GLY A 111 18.98 -29.81 6.35
C GLY A 111 18.37 -30.89 5.45
N LEU A 112 17.04 -30.90 5.32
CA LEU A 112 16.32 -31.82 4.45
C LEU A 112 16.68 -31.60 2.97
N SER A 113 16.78 -30.32 2.56
CA SER A 113 17.23 -29.98 1.20
C SER A 113 18.66 -30.48 0.94
N HIS A 114 19.57 -30.29 1.89
CA HIS A 114 20.95 -30.75 1.80
C HIS A 114 21.02 -32.27 1.67
N TRP A 115 20.29 -32.99 2.51
CA TRP A 115 20.27 -34.44 2.50
C TRP A 115 19.70 -35.00 1.19
N VAL A 116 18.55 -34.50 0.72
CA VAL A 116 17.91 -34.96 -0.52
C VAL A 116 18.80 -34.67 -1.73
N LEU A 117 19.36 -33.46 -1.83
CA LEU A 117 20.10 -33.06 -3.03
C LEU A 117 21.47 -33.74 -3.15
N LEU A 118 22.18 -33.99 -2.04
CA LEU A 118 23.48 -34.68 -2.09
C LEU A 118 23.35 -36.20 -2.09
N PHE A 119 22.54 -36.79 -1.21
CA PHE A 119 22.52 -38.25 -1.05
C PHE A 119 21.51 -38.96 -1.96
N VAL A 120 20.40 -38.31 -2.32
CA VAL A 120 19.35 -38.95 -3.14
C VAL A 120 19.52 -38.60 -4.62
N TYR A 121 19.79 -37.33 -4.93
CA TYR A 121 19.84 -36.85 -6.32
C TYR A 121 21.26 -36.66 -6.88
N ASP A 122 22.30 -36.62 -6.05
CA ASP A 122 23.70 -36.38 -6.43
C ASP A 122 23.85 -35.23 -7.46
N VAL A 123 23.12 -34.13 -7.22
CA VAL A 123 23.05 -32.99 -8.14
C VAL A 123 24.18 -32.00 -7.89
N ARG A 124 24.51 -31.21 -8.93
CA ARG A 124 25.54 -30.16 -8.86
C ARG A 124 25.31 -29.24 -7.63
N PRO A 125 26.35 -28.95 -6.82
CA PRO A 125 26.23 -28.19 -5.57
C PRO A 125 25.77 -26.73 -5.73
N LEU A 126 25.72 -26.22 -6.97
CA LEU A 126 25.17 -24.91 -7.29
C LEU A 126 23.69 -24.77 -6.91
N PHE A 127 22.89 -25.81 -7.12
CA PHE A 127 21.46 -25.79 -6.75
C PHE A 127 21.28 -25.70 -5.24
N LEU A 128 22.15 -26.39 -4.50
CA LEU A 128 22.16 -26.38 -3.05
C LEU A 128 22.40 -24.96 -2.53
N ARG A 129 23.39 -24.25 -3.08
CA ARG A 129 23.69 -22.85 -2.72
C ARG A 129 22.50 -21.91 -2.95
N LEU A 130 21.80 -22.06 -4.08
CA LEU A 130 20.65 -21.21 -4.38
C LEU A 130 19.51 -21.45 -3.39
N LEU A 131 19.23 -22.73 -3.11
CA LEU A 131 18.14 -23.13 -2.22
C LEU A 131 18.43 -22.72 -0.77
N THR A 132 19.69 -22.81 -0.33
CA THR A 132 20.14 -22.36 1.00
C THR A 132 20.12 -20.86 1.19
N ILE A 133 19.92 -20.06 0.14
CA ILE A 133 19.70 -18.61 0.24
C ILE A 133 18.19 -18.31 0.18
N LEU A 134 17.47 -18.96 -0.75
CA LEU A 134 16.06 -18.67 -1.01
C LEU A 134 15.15 -19.07 0.16
N LEU A 135 15.40 -20.25 0.76
CA LEU A 135 14.64 -20.76 1.91
C LEU A 135 14.72 -19.81 3.13
N PRO A 136 15.91 -19.43 3.63
CA PRO A 136 16.01 -18.52 4.77
C PRO A 136 15.45 -17.13 4.50
N VAL A 137 15.53 -16.60 3.27
CA VAL A 137 14.86 -15.34 2.92
C VAL A 137 13.34 -15.45 3.11
N LEU A 138 12.75 -16.55 2.64
CA LEU A 138 11.30 -16.76 2.71
C LEU A 138 10.83 -16.93 4.15
N THR A 139 11.52 -17.76 4.93
CA THR A 139 11.19 -17.99 6.34
C THR A 139 11.44 -16.75 7.19
N GLY A 140 12.52 -16.00 6.92
CA GLY A 140 12.79 -14.71 7.55
C GLY A 140 11.69 -13.67 7.30
N PHE A 141 11.14 -13.62 6.07
CA PHE A 141 10.02 -12.75 5.73
C PHE A 141 8.73 -13.13 6.48
N ILE A 142 8.41 -14.43 6.55
CA ILE A 142 7.23 -14.94 7.27
C ILE A 142 7.38 -14.66 8.78
N CYS A 143 8.56 -14.91 9.34
CA CYS A 143 8.89 -14.64 10.74
C CYS A 143 8.69 -13.16 11.09
N ALA A 144 9.15 -12.25 10.22
CA ALA A 144 9.01 -10.82 10.40
C ALA A 144 7.55 -10.35 10.43
N ARG A 145 6.68 -11.03 9.67
CA ARG A 145 5.24 -10.74 9.63
C ARG A 145 4.50 -11.21 10.89
N GLN A 146 4.93 -12.33 11.46
CA GLN A 146 4.26 -12.95 12.60
C GLN A 146 4.81 -12.44 13.95
N SER A 147 6.10 -12.13 14.01
CA SER A 147 6.78 -11.72 15.23
C SER A 147 6.66 -10.22 15.46
N ARG A 148 6.10 -9.82 16.61
CA ARG A 148 6.09 -8.43 17.10
C ARG A 148 7.33 -8.08 17.94
N LEU A 149 8.35 -8.94 17.94
CA LEU A 149 9.57 -8.79 18.73
C LEU A 149 10.48 -7.71 18.13
N GLY A 150 11.33 -7.11 18.98
CA GLY A 150 12.27 -6.08 18.54
C GLY A 150 13.31 -6.62 17.55
N GLY A 151 13.82 -5.74 16.67
CA GLY A 151 14.75 -6.12 15.60
C GLY A 151 16.03 -6.80 16.08
N LEU A 152 16.49 -6.54 17.30
CA LEU A 152 17.64 -7.23 17.91
C LEU A 152 17.37 -8.74 18.07
N TRP A 153 16.15 -9.12 18.48
CA TRP A 153 15.80 -10.52 18.69
C TRP A 153 15.69 -11.30 17.38
N GLN A 154 15.25 -10.62 16.32
CA GLN A 154 15.23 -11.17 14.96
C GLN A 154 16.64 -11.31 14.37
N ALA A 155 17.57 -10.39 14.68
CA ALA A 155 18.97 -10.52 14.31
C ALA A 155 19.65 -11.70 15.03
N LEU A 156 19.37 -11.89 16.33
CA LEU A 156 19.85 -13.04 17.09
C LEU A 156 19.29 -14.36 16.54
N ALA A 157 17.99 -14.39 16.20
CA ALA A 157 17.38 -15.56 15.57
C ALA A 157 17.99 -15.87 14.20
N ALA A 158 18.35 -14.87 13.40
CA ALA A 158 19.05 -15.06 12.13
C ALA A 158 20.42 -15.73 12.33
N GLY A 159 21.19 -15.26 13.31
CA GLY A 159 22.48 -15.86 13.67
C GLY A 159 22.33 -17.29 14.18
N ALA A 160 21.35 -17.52 15.07
CA ALA A 160 21.03 -18.85 15.58
C ALA A 160 20.62 -19.81 14.46
N ALA A 161 19.78 -19.36 13.52
CA ALA A 161 19.37 -20.15 12.36
C ALA A 161 20.55 -20.50 11.46
N GLY A 162 21.47 -19.57 11.21
CA GLY A 162 22.69 -19.81 10.43
C GLY A 162 23.57 -20.89 11.07
N VAL A 163 23.90 -20.72 12.35
CA VAL A 163 24.75 -21.65 13.10
C VAL A 163 24.08 -23.03 13.22
N ALA A 164 22.80 -23.08 13.59
CA ALA A 164 22.06 -24.33 13.72
C ALA A 164 21.95 -25.09 12.39
N SER A 165 21.76 -24.38 11.28
CA SER A 165 21.67 -25.00 9.95
C SER A 165 23.00 -25.58 9.48
N VAL A 166 24.10 -24.86 9.66
CA VAL A 166 25.44 -25.37 9.30
C VAL A 166 25.85 -26.52 10.21
N TRP A 167 25.54 -26.42 11.51
CA TRP A 167 25.78 -27.52 12.44
C TRP A 167 25.00 -28.78 12.04
N LEU A 168 23.73 -28.64 11.64
CA LEU A 168 22.93 -29.75 11.15
C LEU A 168 23.51 -30.36 9.86
N MET A 169 23.97 -29.53 8.90
CA MET A 169 24.63 -30.01 7.69
C MET A 169 25.89 -30.83 8.02
N LEU A 170 26.77 -30.29 8.87
CA LEU A 170 28.00 -30.97 9.31
C LEU A 170 27.70 -32.28 10.03
N ALA A 171 26.67 -32.30 10.89
CA ALA A 171 26.25 -33.51 11.60
C ALA A 171 25.73 -34.59 10.64
N ILE A 172 24.94 -34.21 9.63
CA ILE A 172 24.44 -35.14 8.61
C ILE A 172 25.60 -35.72 7.81
N THR A 173 26.55 -34.89 7.34
CA THR A 173 27.71 -35.37 6.57
C THR A 173 28.63 -36.24 7.42
N ALA A 174 28.88 -35.89 8.69
CA ALA A 174 29.69 -36.71 9.58
C ALA A 174 29.05 -38.08 9.84
N TYR A 175 27.73 -38.13 9.97
CA TYR A 175 26.99 -39.38 10.17
C TYR A 175 26.99 -40.28 8.93
N MET A 176 26.82 -39.70 7.74
CA MET A 176 26.72 -40.46 6.50
C MET A 176 28.09 -40.87 5.93
N ASP A 177 29.06 -39.95 5.91
CA ASP A 177 30.37 -40.16 5.28
C ASP A 177 31.45 -40.64 6.27
N GLY A 178 31.13 -40.70 7.57
CA GLY A 178 32.06 -41.17 8.62
C GLY A 178 33.26 -40.24 8.84
N VAL A 179 33.16 -38.99 8.38
CA VAL A 179 34.20 -37.96 8.49
C VAL A 179 34.13 -37.22 9.84
N PRO A 180 35.25 -36.63 10.30
CA PRO A 180 35.24 -35.81 11.50
C PRO A 180 34.22 -34.67 11.38
N LEU A 181 33.49 -34.42 12.48
CA LEU A 181 32.43 -33.39 12.51
C LEU A 181 32.99 -31.97 12.40
N TRP A 182 34.26 -31.77 12.73
CA TRP A 182 34.91 -30.46 12.72
C TRP A 182 35.83 -30.30 11.51
N PRO A 183 35.92 -29.08 10.94
CA PRO A 183 36.82 -28.83 9.82
C PRO A 183 38.28 -28.89 10.30
N ASP A 184 39.09 -29.72 9.63
CA ASP A 184 40.50 -29.93 9.97
C ASP A 184 41.42 -28.86 9.36
N ASN A 185 41.00 -28.22 8.25
CA ASN A 185 41.82 -27.29 7.49
C ASN A 185 41.33 -25.82 7.66
N PRO A 186 42.22 -24.81 7.78
CA PRO A 186 41.83 -23.40 7.74
C PRO A 186 41.08 -22.96 6.48
N ARG A 187 41.20 -23.71 5.38
CA ARG A 187 40.37 -23.50 4.19
C ARG A 187 38.90 -23.86 4.46
N ASP A 188 38.65 -25.03 5.01
CA ASP A 188 37.30 -25.56 5.25
C ASP A 188 36.56 -24.72 6.30
N TRP A 189 37.32 -24.16 7.26
CA TRP A 189 36.81 -23.15 8.18
C TRP A 189 36.30 -21.89 7.47
N ARG A 190 37.03 -21.37 6.48
CA ARG A 190 36.57 -20.21 5.71
C ARG A 190 35.32 -20.53 4.93
N GLU A 191 35.25 -21.68 4.27
CA GLU A 191 34.07 -22.11 3.52
C GLU A 191 32.85 -22.25 4.46
N THR A 192 33.04 -22.86 5.64
CA THR A 192 31.99 -23.02 6.67
C THR A 192 31.48 -21.66 7.19
N LEU A 193 32.40 -20.71 7.43
CA LEU A 193 32.05 -19.36 7.88
C LEU A 193 31.35 -18.55 6.77
N GLU A 194 31.79 -18.67 5.53
CA GLU A 194 31.12 -18.06 4.37
C GLU A 194 29.69 -18.57 4.23
N TYR A 195 29.48 -19.89 4.37
CA TYR A 195 28.14 -20.48 4.37
C TYR A 195 27.29 -19.98 5.53
N THR A 196 27.83 -19.98 6.74
CA THR A 196 27.13 -19.49 7.94
C THR A 196 26.70 -18.03 7.77
N ALA A 197 27.62 -17.19 7.28
CA ALA A 197 27.36 -15.78 7.01
C ALA A 197 26.29 -15.60 5.93
N SER A 198 26.34 -16.40 4.85
CA SER A 198 25.36 -16.32 3.77
C SER A 198 23.93 -16.65 4.23
N ILE A 199 23.75 -17.71 5.02
CA ILE A 199 22.45 -18.11 5.57
C ILE A 199 21.93 -17.06 6.56
N THR A 200 22.81 -16.56 7.43
CA THR A 200 22.48 -15.53 8.41
C THR A 200 22.03 -14.24 7.72
N LEU A 201 22.79 -13.75 6.72
CA LEU A 201 22.42 -12.56 5.96
C LEU A 201 21.14 -12.77 5.16
N ALA A 202 20.94 -13.94 4.56
CA ALA A 202 19.73 -14.26 3.81
C ALA A 202 18.48 -14.18 4.70
N PHE A 203 18.52 -14.80 5.88
CA PHE A 203 17.43 -14.73 6.85
C PHE A 203 17.18 -13.28 7.33
N PHE A 204 18.25 -12.57 7.68
CA PHE A 204 18.17 -11.18 8.12
C PHE A 204 17.62 -10.26 7.03
N THR A 205 17.95 -10.55 5.76
CA THR A 205 17.44 -9.81 4.59
C THR A 205 15.94 -10.03 4.42
N GLY A 206 15.44 -11.26 4.60
CA GLY A 206 14.00 -11.53 4.63
C GLY A 206 13.26 -10.68 5.67
N PHE A 207 13.86 -10.51 6.85
CA PHE A 207 13.36 -9.60 7.89
C PHE A 207 13.39 -8.13 7.46
N LEU A 208 14.52 -7.66 6.91
CA LEU A 208 14.67 -6.27 6.46
C LEU A 208 13.65 -5.92 5.40
N ILE A 209 13.45 -6.78 4.40
CA ILE A 209 12.48 -6.59 3.32
C ILE A 209 11.08 -6.36 3.91
N HIS A 210 10.66 -7.18 4.87
CA HIS A 210 9.35 -6.99 5.52
C HIS A 210 9.27 -5.66 6.28
N SER A 211 10.32 -5.30 7.01
CA SER A 211 10.36 -4.04 7.77
C SER A 211 10.29 -2.81 6.85
N LEU A 212 10.99 -2.86 5.70
CA LEU A 212 11.01 -1.82 4.69
C LEU A 212 9.66 -1.71 3.98
N LEU A 213 9.10 -2.84 3.52
CA LEU A 213 7.77 -2.86 2.89
C LEU A 213 6.68 -2.36 3.82
N SER A 214 6.69 -2.77 5.09
CA SER A 214 5.68 -2.34 6.06
C SER A 214 5.81 -0.85 6.41
N ARG A 215 7.03 -0.33 6.55
CA ARG A 215 7.28 1.12 6.73
C ARG A 215 6.83 1.90 5.50
N TRP A 216 7.24 1.48 4.32
CA TRP A 216 6.86 2.11 3.05
C TRP A 216 5.33 2.09 2.86
N ALA A 217 4.67 0.97 3.12
CA ALA A 217 3.21 0.88 3.04
C ALA A 217 2.50 1.78 4.05
N ARG A 218 3.02 1.92 5.28
CA ARG A 218 2.49 2.85 6.29
C ARG A 218 2.67 4.31 5.88
N GLU A 219 3.86 4.69 5.43
CA GLU A 219 4.14 6.05 4.96
C GLU A 219 3.29 6.41 3.74
N GLN A 220 3.10 5.48 2.80
CA GLN A 220 2.22 5.69 1.66
C GLN A 220 0.75 5.83 2.08
N ARG A 221 0.26 4.99 3.00
CA ARG A 221 -1.11 5.13 3.55
C ARG A 221 -1.30 6.45 4.30
N GLN A 222 -0.33 6.89 5.10
CA GLN A 222 -0.40 8.17 5.80
C GLN A 222 -0.39 9.35 4.82
N LYS A 223 0.47 9.32 3.78
CA LYS A 223 0.49 10.34 2.72
C LYS A 223 -0.82 10.36 1.93
N ILE A 224 -1.40 9.20 1.61
CA ILE A 224 -2.69 9.11 0.92
C ILE A 224 -3.81 9.63 1.83
N SER A 225 -3.83 9.28 3.12
CA SER A 225 -4.84 9.79 4.07
C SER A 225 -4.75 11.31 4.24
N LEU A 226 -3.55 11.86 4.46
CA LEU A 226 -3.31 13.31 4.54
C LEU A 226 -3.68 14.01 3.24
N LYS A 227 -3.31 13.45 2.08
CA LYS A 227 -3.62 14.04 0.78
C LYS A 227 -5.10 13.91 0.42
N VAL A 228 -5.79 12.86 0.85
CA VAL A 228 -7.25 12.72 0.71
C VAL A 228 -7.96 13.75 1.58
N LEU A 229 -7.50 13.97 2.81
CA LEU A 229 -8.01 15.01 3.71
C LEU A 229 -7.72 16.44 3.19
N LEU A 230 -6.55 16.68 2.59
CA LEU A 230 -6.16 17.96 1.96
C LEU A 230 -6.74 18.16 0.54
N SER A 231 -7.15 17.09 -0.15
CA SER A 231 -7.76 17.14 -1.49
C SER A 231 -9.24 17.47 -1.47
N ARG A 232 -9.87 17.48 -0.29
CA ARG A 232 -11.19 18.05 -0.11
C ARG A 232 -11.02 19.56 0.12
N ASP A 233 -10.78 20.27 -0.98
CA ASP A 233 -10.82 21.74 -1.03
C ASP A 233 -12.15 22.22 -0.41
N ALA A 234 -12.18 23.44 0.13
CA ALA A 234 -13.33 24.05 0.79
C ALA A 234 -14.64 24.04 -0.05
N ASN A 235 -14.53 23.70 -1.34
CA ASN A 235 -15.61 23.58 -2.32
C ASN A 235 -15.90 22.14 -2.83
N GLY A 236 -15.32 21.09 -2.23
CA GLY A 236 -15.78 19.70 -2.44
C GLY A 236 -15.55 19.06 -3.81
N LYS A 237 -14.62 19.57 -4.65
CA LYS A 237 -14.30 18.97 -5.97
C LYS A 237 -12.97 18.22 -5.97
N TYR A 238 -12.99 16.96 -6.38
CA TYR A 238 -11.79 16.12 -6.54
C TYR A 238 -10.95 16.60 -7.73
N LYS A 239 -9.66 16.93 -7.50
CA LYS A 239 -8.70 17.22 -8.57
C LYS A 239 -8.18 15.91 -9.18
N ILE A 240 -8.83 15.47 -10.27
CA ILE A 240 -8.54 14.24 -11.02
C ILE A 240 -7.15 14.30 -11.70
N ALA A 241 -6.61 15.50 -11.94
CA ALA A 241 -5.31 15.69 -12.61
C ALA A 241 -4.08 15.20 -11.81
N GLU A 242 -4.21 15.04 -10.49
CA GLU A 242 -3.10 14.63 -9.61
C GLU A 242 -2.86 13.11 -9.63
N VAL A 243 -3.88 12.32 -10.01
CA VAL A 243 -3.86 10.84 -9.98
C VAL A 243 -2.89 10.27 -11.03
N THR A 244 -2.72 10.95 -12.17
CA THR A 244 -1.91 10.47 -13.30
C THR A 244 -0.40 10.47 -12.98
N HIS A 245 0.10 11.50 -12.30
CA HIS A 245 1.52 11.59 -11.93
C HIS A 245 1.92 10.54 -10.88
N GLN A 246 0.95 10.06 -10.10
CA GLN A 246 1.14 9.12 -9.01
C GLN A 246 1.23 7.66 -9.49
N VAL A 247 0.57 7.32 -10.60
CA VAL A 247 0.76 6.02 -11.28
C VAL A 247 2.17 5.94 -11.87
N GLN A 248 2.67 7.05 -12.41
CA GLN A 248 3.99 7.12 -13.04
C GLN A 248 5.13 6.92 -12.04
N SER A 249 5.03 7.47 -10.82
CA SER A 249 6.03 7.28 -9.78
C SER A 249 6.03 5.87 -9.17
N LEU A 250 4.87 5.21 -9.11
CA LEU A 250 4.77 3.82 -8.68
C LEU A 250 5.41 2.87 -9.70
N VAL A 251 5.15 3.08 -10.99
CA VAL A 251 5.76 2.29 -12.07
C VAL A 251 7.28 2.48 -12.09
N ALA A 252 7.75 3.73 -11.91
CA ALA A 252 9.19 4.02 -11.84
C ALA A 252 9.89 3.39 -10.62
N ALA A 253 9.20 3.27 -9.48
CA ALA A 253 9.76 2.65 -8.27
C ALA A 253 9.79 1.11 -8.34
N VAL A 254 8.87 0.49 -9.10
CA VAL A 254 8.78 -0.97 -9.26
C VAL A 254 9.69 -1.47 -10.40
N ALA A 255 10.00 -0.62 -11.39
CA ALA A 255 10.84 -0.98 -12.54
C ALA A 255 12.23 -1.56 -12.17
N PRO A 256 12.97 -1.04 -11.18
CA PRO A 256 14.27 -1.61 -10.77
C PRO A 256 14.14 -3.02 -10.16
N LEU A 257 13.07 -3.29 -9.42
CA LEU A 257 12.82 -4.61 -8.82
C LEU A 257 12.48 -5.66 -9.87
N VAL A 258 11.66 -5.29 -10.87
CA VAL A 258 11.34 -6.17 -12.00
C VAL A 258 12.60 -6.45 -12.82
N SER A 259 13.41 -5.42 -13.12
CA SER A 259 14.67 -5.55 -13.86
C SER A 259 15.71 -6.38 -13.11
N ALA A 260 15.82 -6.22 -11.78
CA ALA A 260 16.70 -7.07 -10.96
C ALA A 260 16.23 -8.52 -10.96
N GLY A 261 14.91 -8.76 -10.89
CA GLY A 261 14.32 -10.10 -10.97
C GLY A 261 14.55 -10.77 -12.33
N THR A 262 14.37 -10.05 -13.44
CA THR A 262 14.64 -10.57 -14.79
C THR A 262 16.13 -10.81 -15.04
N ALA A 263 17.02 -9.96 -14.51
CA ALA A 263 18.47 -10.17 -14.61
C ALA A 263 18.91 -11.45 -13.88
N LEU A 264 18.38 -11.69 -12.67
CA LEU A 264 18.64 -12.92 -11.91
C LEU A 264 18.10 -14.16 -12.63
N TYR A 265 16.88 -14.09 -13.18
CA TYR A 265 16.28 -15.19 -13.94
C TYR A 265 17.07 -15.51 -15.21
N SER A 266 17.48 -14.50 -15.98
CA SER A 266 18.30 -14.69 -17.17
C SER A 266 19.67 -15.28 -16.82
N GLY A 267 20.31 -14.81 -15.74
CA GLY A 267 21.56 -15.40 -15.25
C GLY A 267 21.39 -16.86 -14.86
N LEU A 268 20.32 -17.21 -14.14
CA LEU A 268 20.05 -18.58 -13.70
C LEU A 268 19.77 -19.52 -14.88
N LYS A 269 19.01 -19.07 -15.88
CA LYS A 269 18.66 -19.86 -17.07
C LYS A 269 19.90 -20.27 -17.88
N ILE A 270 20.91 -19.41 -17.96
CA ILE A 270 22.16 -19.68 -18.69
C ILE A 270 22.94 -20.84 -18.03
N PHE A 271 22.93 -20.93 -16.70
CA PHE A 271 23.59 -22.02 -15.96
C PHE A 271 22.80 -23.34 -15.95
N LEU A 272 21.47 -23.27 -16.10
CA LEU A 272 20.58 -24.43 -16.20
C LEU A 272 20.57 -25.08 -17.60
N SER A 273 20.96 -24.32 -18.63
CA SER A 273 20.93 -24.75 -20.03
C SER A 273 22.21 -25.47 -20.49
N ASN A 274 23.16 -25.75 -19.59
CA ASN A 274 24.48 -26.34 -19.88
C ASN A 274 24.88 -27.40 -18.84
#